data_AF-A0A961EZI9-F1
#
_entry.id   AF-A0A961EZI9-F1
#
_cell.length_a   1.000
_cell.length_b   1.000
_cell.length_c   1.000
_cell.angle_alpha   90.00
_cell.angle_beta   90.00
_cell.angle_gamma   90.00
#
_symmetry.space_group_name_H-M   'P 1'
#
loop_
_entity.id
_entity.type
_entity.pdbx_description
1 polymer ?
#
loop_
_entity_poly.entity_id
_entity_poly.type
_entity_poly.pdbx_seq_one_letter_code
_entity_poly.pdbx_strand_id
1 'polypeptide(L)'
;MRNHRKWIVLPLALLLAGSLMAQPRTVEPETEQEEFPDLQRTEALQEANILDAYTRLGELGWLVQMAQQDRRLQQLEEENPLNFEYTFRYIKFTPRNTYIRYVKEDPQFLLNTFGPTEQILNQIKEKVELAKTINVPAEAVTLDKGRDGIELTQYDFIYSNDPDQRRAIGSRRKSLTLFFDRTNNQADTAQQLQLSMVVTKIVENDFRRGVSDTELIIDPAPLDPKDDIQMSDILILHRYNQKPTNVILLGLMHNTSTNPHRLEFKQEFYVKLLDHFFRLYRLVANYASKDDNDYNEEVLQKLEQSMSY
;
A
#
# COMPACT_ATOMS: atom_id res chain seq x y z
N MET A 1 50.38 -68.03 -10.84
CA MET A 1 50.51 -67.32 -9.54
C MET A 1 49.80 -65.98 -9.64
N ARG A 2 48.92 -65.75 -8.66
CA ARG A 2 48.26 -64.53 -8.15
C ARG A 2 48.52 -63.16 -8.81
N ASN A 3 47.39 -62.47 -9.06
CA ASN A 3 47.04 -61.08 -8.74
C ASN A 3 48.07 -59.95 -8.99
N HIS A 4 47.63 -58.92 -9.73
CA HIS A 4 47.26 -57.63 -9.13
C HIS A 4 46.55 -56.74 -10.17
N ARG A 5 45.21 -56.66 -10.07
CA ARG A 5 44.43 -55.55 -10.63
C ARG A 5 44.77 -54.29 -9.84
N LYS A 6 45.46 -53.32 -10.45
CA LYS A 6 45.62 -51.98 -9.89
C LYS A 6 44.33 -51.21 -10.13
N TRP A 7 43.57 -51.00 -9.06
CA TRP A 7 42.49 -50.03 -9.01
C TRP A 7 43.12 -48.64 -9.04
N ILE A 8 42.87 -47.88 -10.11
CA ILE A 8 43.13 -46.44 -10.12
C ILE A 8 41.93 -45.80 -9.43
N VAL A 9 42.11 -45.47 -8.16
CA VAL A 9 41.21 -44.58 -7.43
C VAL A 9 41.46 -43.17 -7.97
N LEU A 10 40.58 -42.68 -8.84
CA LEU A 10 40.52 -41.24 -9.12
C LEU A 10 40.11 -40.55 -7.81
N PRO A 11 40.88 -39.58 -7.29
CA PRO A 11 40.35 -38.71 -6.27
C PRO A 11 39.30 -37.83 -6.94
N LEU A 12 38.05 -38.01 -6.50
CA LEU A 12 36.93 -37.11 -6.76
C LEU A 12 37.32 -35.75 -6.15
N ALA A 13 37.97 -34.90 -6.96
CA ALA A 13 38.17 -33.51 -6.61
C ALA A 13 36.76 -32.90 -6.48
N LEU A 14 36.33 -32.73 -5.23
CA LEU A 14 35.26 -31.84 -4.84
C LEU A 14 35.58 -30.46 -5.43
N LEU A 15 35.08 -30.19 -6.63
CA LEU A 15 34.77 -28.85 -7.08
C LEU A 15 33.56 -28.41 -6.25
N LEU A 16 33.85 -28.02 -4.99
CA LEU A 16 33.12 -26.98 -4.30
C LEU A 16 33.29 -25.72 -5.16
N ALA A 17 32.50 -25.64 -6.23
CA ALA A 17 32.16 -24.36 -6.82
C ALA A 17 31.37 -23.64 -5.73
N GLY A 18 32.10 -22.93 -4.87
CA GLY A 18 31.53 -21.91 -4.03
C GLY A 18 30.81 -20.98 -4.98
N SER A 19 29.50 -21.09 -5.04
CA SER A 19 28.66 -19.96 -5.37
C SER A 19 29.05 -18.89 -4.36
N LEU A 20 29.98 -18.02 -4.75
CA LEU A 20 30.08 -16.68 -4.20
C LEU A 20 28.67 -16.12 -4.37
N MET A 21 27.84 -16.30 -3.35
CA MET A 21 26.63 -15.52 -3.22
C MET A 21 27.16 -14.09 -3.19
N ALA A 22 26.99 -13.39 -4.31
CA ALA A 22 27.27 -11.97 -4.38
C ALA A 22 26.48 -11.37 -3.23
N GLN A 23 27.17 -11.01 -2.15
CA GLN A 23 26.52 -10.26 -1.09
C GLN A 23 26.06 -8.97 -1.75
N PRO A 24 24.78 -8.61 -1.62
CA PRO A 24 24.30 -7.33 -2.14
C PRO A 24 25.24 -6.26 -1.60
N ARG A 25 25.82 -5.47 -2.51
CA ARG A 25 26.74 -4.38 -2.13
C ARG A 25 25.97 -3.51 -1.15
N THR A 26 26.44 -3.44 0.09
CA THR A 26 25.80 -2.64 1.13
C THR A 26 25.82 -1.19 0.66
N VAL A 27 24.66 -0.55 0.65
CA VAL A 27 24.56 0.90 0.45
C VAL A 27 25.36 1.56 1.57
N GLU A 28 26.23 2.50 1.22
CA GLU A 28 26.92 3.37 2.17
C GLU A 28 26.28 4.76 2.02
N PRO A 29 25.26 5.11 2.83
CA PRO A 29 24.47 6.32 2.63
C PRO A 29 25.32 7.60 2.71
N GLU A 30 26.30 7.62 3.63
CA GLU A 30 27.24 8.74 3.80
C GLU A 30 28.08 8.97 2.53
N THR A 31 28.60 7.88 1.94
CA THR A 31 29.36 7.93 0.69
C THR A 31 28.49 8.37 -0.49
N GLU A 32 27.25 7.87 -0.60
CA GLU A 32 26.31 8.32 -1.64
C GLU A 32 25.97 9.82 -1.51
N GLN A 33 25.86 10.31 -0.28
CA GLN A 33 25.53 11.71 0.00
C GLN A 33 26.69 12.65 -0.33
N GLU A 34 27.93 12.24 -0.06
CA GLU A 34 29.13 13.00 -0.41
C GLU A 34 29.42 12.98 -1.92
N GLU A 35 29.28 11.82 -2.57
CA GLU A 35 29.61 11.65 -4.00
C GLU A 35 28.54 12.24 -4.94
N PHE A 36 27.27 12.27 -4.53
CA PHE A 36 26.15 12.67 -5.40
C PHE A 36 25.19 13.72 -4.78
N PRO A 37 25.68 14.90 -4.38
CA PRO A 37 24.87 15.91 -3.68
C PRO A 37 23.67 16.42 -4.50
N ASP A 38 23.79 16.51 -5.83
CA ASP A 38 22.69 16.97 -6.70
C ASP A 38 21.54 15.94 -6.76
N LEU A 39 21.86 14.63 -6.71
CA LEU A 39 20.85 13.58 -6.66
C LEU A 39 20.12 13.60 -5.32
N GLN A 40 20.84 13.80 -4.21
CA GLN A 40 20.23 13.95 -2.88
C GLN A 40 19.31 15.16 -2.82
N ARG A 41 19.74 16.29 -3.39
CA ARG A 41 18.89 17.49 -3.48
C ARG A 41 17.63 17.22 -4.30
N THR A 42 17.74 16.47 -5.39
CA THR A 42 16.59 16.11 -6.22
C THR A 42 15.67 15.14 -5.48
N GLU A 43 16.22 14.16 -4.76
CA GLU A 43 15.47 13.24 -3.89
C GLU A 43 14.67 14.01 -2.83
N ALA A 44 15.31 14.95 -2.12
CA ALA A 44 14.65 15.79 -1.12
C ALA A 44 13.50 16.63 -1.69
N LEU A 45 13.61 17.12 -2.93
CA LEU A 45 12.51 17.82 -3.61
C LEU A 45 11.33 16.87 -3.89
N GLN A 46 11.60 15.61 -4.23
CA GLN A 46 10.52 14.63 -4.42
C GLN A 46 9.87 14.24 -3.10
N GLU A 47 10.64 14.11 -2.01
CA GLU A 47 10.10 13.86 -0.67
C GLU A 47 9.19 15.01 -0.23
N ALA A 48 9.57 16.26 -0.48
CA ALA A 48 8.70 17.41 -0.22
C ALA A 48 7.37 17.34 -1.01
N ASN A 49 7.41 16.91 -2.28
CA ASN A 49 6.19 16.71 -3.09
C ASN A 49 5.31 15.59 -2.52
N ILE A 50 5.92 14.50 -2.04
CA ILE A 50 5.19 13.39 -1.41
C ILE A 50 4.56 13.85 -0.10
N LEU A 51 5.28 14.62 0.72
CA LEU A 51 4.78 15.16 1.99
C LEU A 51 3.60 16.11 1.77
N ASP A 52 3.66 16.97 0.74
CA ASP A 52 2.51 17.79 0.34
C ASP A 52 1.30 16.92 -0.06
N ALA A 53 1.52 15.85 -0.83
CA ALA A 53 0.45 14.92 -1.18
C ALA A 53 -0.14 14.22 0.06
N TYR A 54 0.68 13.83 1.04
CA TYR A 54 0.21 13.26 2.30
C TYR A 54 -0.56 14.26 3.14
N THR A 55 -0.13 15.52 3.20
CA THR A 55 -0.84 16.59 3.90
C THR A 55 -2.26 16.74 3.32
N ARG A 56 -2.35 16.81 1.99
CA ARG A 56 -3.63 16.86 1.26
C ARG A 56 -4.50 15.61 1.47
N LEU A 57 -3.91 14.42 1.50
CA LEU A 57 -4.62 13.18 1.79
C LEU A 57 -5.10 13.10 3.25
N GLY A 58 -4.33 13.68 4.18
CA GLY A 58 -4.67 13.73 5.61
C GLY A 58 -5.95 14.51 5.90
N GLU A 59 -6.25 15.55 5.10
CA GLU A 59 -7.48 16.34 5.22
C GLU A 59 -8.76 15.52 4.98
N LEU A 60 -8.64 14.36 4.34
CA LEU A 60 -9.78 13.50 3.98
C LEU A 60 -10.17 12.51 5.08
N GLY A 61 -9.59 12.63 6.29
CA GLY A 61 -9.85 11.74 7.42
C GLY A 61 -11.33 11.63 7.81
N TRP A 62 -12.14 12.69 7.63
CA TRP A 62 -13.58 12.65 7.93
C TRP A 62 -14.36 11.60 7.14
N LEU A 63 -13.88 11.18 5.95
CA LEU A 63 -14.49 10.10 5.18
C LEU A 63 -14.46 8.76 5.92
N VAL A 64 -13.52 8.56 6.85
CA VAL A 64 -13.42 7.33 7.65
C VAL A 64 -14.69 7.13 8.47
N GLN A 65 -15.22 8.19 9.08
CA GLN A 65 -16.43 8.12 9.90
C GLN A 65 -17.66 7.78 9.05
N MET A 66 -17.80 8.39 7.88
CA MET A 66 -18.88 8.08 6.95
C MET A 66 -18.81 6.64 6.47
N ALA A 67 -17.62 6.18 6.06
CA ALA A 67 -17.42 4.80 5.62
C ALA A 67 -17.68 3.78 6.75
N GLN A 68 -17.36 4.15 8.00
CA GLN A 68 -17.65 3.32 9.17
C GLN A 68 -19.16 3.22 9.44
N GLN A 69 -19.89 4.33 9.31
CA GLN A 69 -21.35 4.35 9.41
C GLN A 69 -21.99 3.53 8.30
N ASP A 70 -21.52 3.66 7.06
CA ASP A 70 -21.99 2.86 5.92
C ASP A 70 -21.81 1.36 6.14
N ARG A 71 -20.66 0.95 6.69
CA ARG A 71 -20.42 -0.46 7.06
C ARG A 71 -21.41 -0.94 8.14
N ARG A 72 -21.71 -0.11 9.14
CA ARG A 72 -22.69 -0.45 10.18
C ARG A 72 -24.09 -0.57 9.60
N LEU A 73 -24.50 0.36 8.73
CA LEU A 73 -25.80 0.31 8.06
C LEU A 73 -25.94 -0.93 7.19
N GLN A 74 -24.88 -1.33 6.48
CA GLN A 74 -24.87 -2.60 5.74
C GLN A 74 -25.12 -3.81 6.65
N GLN A 75 -24.49 -3.88 7.82
CA GLN A 75 -24.72 -4.97 8.78
C GLN A 75 -26.17 -4.98 9.29
N LEU A 76 -26.72 -3.80 9.60
CA LEU A 76 -28.11 -3.68 10.06
C LEU A 76 -29.12 -4.03 8.96
N GLU A 77 -28.82 -3.72 7.69
CA GLU A 77 -29.61 -4.12 6.53
C GLU A 77 -29.61 -5.65 6.37
N GLU A 78 -28.46 -6.32 6.55
CA GLU A 78 -28.37 -7.78 6.51
C GLU A 78 -29.21 -8.43 7.63
N GLU A 79 -29.23 -7.83 8.82
CA GLU A 79 -30.03 -8.29 9.97
C GLU A 79 -31.52 -7.96 9.82
N ASN A 80 -31.86 -6.83 9.21
CA ASN A 80 -33.22 -6.30 9.10
C ASN A 80 -33.51 -5.83 7.65
N PRO A 81 -33.61 -6.76 6.69
CA PRO A 81 -33.67 -6.42 5.26
C PRO A 81 -34.94 -5.67 4.83
N LEU A 82 -35.96 -5.63 5.69
CA LEU A 82 -37.21 -4.90 5.43
C LEU A 82 -37.19 -3.45 5.95
N ASN A 83 -36.18 -3.06 6.73
CA ASN A 83 -36.03 -1.68 7.18
C ASN A 83 -35.21 -0.87 6.16
N PHE A 84 -35.91 -0.07 5.34
CA PHE A 84 -35.30 0.75 4.31
C PHE A 84 -34.35 1.84 4.85
N GLU A 85 -34.49 2.26 6.10
CA GLU A 85 -33.57 3.23 6.73
C GLU A 85 -32.12 2.75 6.68
N TYR A 86 -31.89 1.43 6.74
CA TYR A 86 -30.56 0.85 6.69
C TYR A 86 -29.98 0.76 5.29
N THR A 87 -30.73 1.11 4.24
CA THR A 87 -30.24 1.12 2.84
C THR A 87 -29.60 2.44 2.45
N PHE A 88 -29.84 3.52 3.21
CA PHE A 88 -29.21 4.79 2.95
C PHE A 88 -27.71 4.72 3.23
N ARG A 89 -26.93 5.37 2.36
CA ARG A 89 -25.47 5.44 2.47
C ARG A 89 -25.05 6.89 2.48
N TYR A 90 -24.02 7.19 3.25
CA TYR A 90 -23.33 8.47 3.27
C TYR A 90 -22.44 8.61 2.03
N ILE A 91 -21.74 7.54 1.62
CA ILE A 91 -20.92 7.52 0.40
C ILE A 91 -21.65 6.74 -0.69
N LYS A 92 -22.55 7.42 -1.42
CA LYS A 92 -23.37 6.80 -2.47
C LYS A 92 -22.63 6.60 -3.79
N PHE A 93 -21.88 7.62 -4.19
CA PHE A 93 -21.24 7.65 -5.51
C PHE A 93 -19.73 7.61 -5.38
N THR A 94 -19.14 6.80 -6.25
CA THR A 94 -17.69 6.74 -6.45
C THR A 94 -17.40 6.92 -7.94
N PRO A 95 -16.22 7.43 -8.31
CA PRO A 95 -15.80 7.46 -9.70
C PRO A 95 -15.93 6.07 -10.37
N ARG A 96 -16.06 6.06 -11.70
CA ARG A 96 -16.19 4.81 -12.45
C ARG A 96 -15.05 3.84 -12.13
N ASN A 97 -15.40 2.56 -11.97
CA ASN A 97 -14.48 1.46 -11.62
C ASN A 97 -13.71 1.70 -10.31
N THR A 98 -14.23 2.52 -9.41
CA THR A 98 -13.67 2.69 -8.08
C THR A 98 -14.64 2.20 -7.02
N TYR A 99 -14.10 1.86 -5.87
CA TYR A 99 -14.85 1.43 -4.70
C TYR A 99 -14.14 1.97 -3.47
N ILE A 100 -14.90 2.33 -2.46
CA ILE A 100 -14.37 2.83 -1.19
C ILE A 100 -14.99 2.05 -0.04
N ARG A 101 -14.17 1.74 0.97
CA ARG A 101 -14.65 1.05 2.18
C ARG A 101 -13.89 1.47 3.41
N TYR A 102 -14.56 1.35 4.54
CA TYR A 102 -13.91 1.37 5.84
C TYR A 102 -13.12 0.08 6.05
N VAL A 103 -11.89 0.24 6.53
CA VAL A 103 -10.99 -0.85 6.88
C VAL A 103 -10.43 -0.61 8.27
N LYS A 104 -10.09 -1.70 8.94
CA LYS A 104 -9.37 -1.66 10.21
C LYS A 104 -8.02 -2.30 9.99
N GLU A 105 -6.98 -1.69 10.55
CA GLU A 105 -5.63 -2.21 10.46
C GLU A 105 -5.57 -3.62 11.09
N ASP A 106 -5.14 -4.57 10.28
CA ASP A 106 -4.96 -5.97 10.65
C ASP A 106 -3.85 -6.57 9.78
N PRO A 107 -2.80 -7.18 10.36
CA PRO A 107 -1.72 -7.80 9.60
C PRO A 107 -2.22 -8.88 8.63
N GLN A 108 -3.27 -9.63 9.00
CA GLN A 108 -3.83 -10.68 8.14
C GLN A 108 -4.49 -10.06 6.91
N PHE A 109 -5.24 -8.98 7.09
CA PHE A 109 -5.83 -8.23 5.99
C PHE A 109 -4.78 -7.68 5.01
N LEU A 110 -3.73 -7.03 5.53
CA LEU A 110 -2.70 -6.38 4.70
C LEU A 110 -1.83 -7.40 3.95
N LEU A 111 -1.43 -8.47 4.64
CA LEU A 111 -0.39 -9.41 4.17
C LEU A 111 -0.93 -10.70 3.54
N ASN A 112 -2.26 -10.87 3.40
CA ASN A 112 -2.90 -12.10 2.92
C ASN A 112 -2.34 -12.68 1.61
N THR A 113 -1.84 -11.84 0.70
CA THR A 113 -1.31 -12.25 -0.61
C THR A 113 0.17 -12.62 -0.58
N PHE A 114 0.87 -12.40 0.52
CA PHE A 114 2.33 -12.51 0.60
C PHE A 114 2.84 -13.77 1.32
N GLY A 115 1.93 -14.63 1.77
CA GLY A 115 2.27 -15.86 2.49
C GLY A 115 1.99 -15.76 3.99
N PRO A 116 2.61 -16.61 4.82
CA PRO A 116 2.38 -16.61 6.26
C PRO A 116 2.79 -15.28 6.90
N THR A 117 1.84 -14.61 7.56
CA THR A 117 2.02 -13.28 8.17
C THR A 117 3.24 -13.19 9.07
N GLU A 118 3.46 -14.18 9.95
CA GLU A 118 4.61 -14.19 10.88
C GLU A 118 5.96 -14.22 10.17
N GLN A 119 6.07 -14.98 9.06
CA GLN A 119 7.30 -15.05 8.28
C GLN A 119 7.62 -13.69 7.65
N ILE A 120 6.61 -13.02 7.10
CA ILE A 120 6.77 -11.69 6.49
C ILE A 120 7.12 -10.64 7.53
N LEU A 121 6.47 -10.65 8.70
CA LEU A 121 6.80 -9.74 9.80
C LEU A 121 8.24 -9.95 10.30
N ASN A 122 8.73 -11.19 10.35
CA ASN A 122 10.12 -11.46 10.70
C ASN A 122 11.10 -10.94 9.64
N GLN A 123 10.80 -11.13 8.35
CA GLN A 123 11.62 -10.57 7.27
C GLN A 123 11.67 -9.03 7.30
N ILE A 124 10.54 -8.38 7.60
CA ILE A 124 10.49 -6.92 7.78
C ILE A 124 11.42 -6.50 8.93
N LYS A 125 11.35 -7.18 10.08
CA LYS A 125 12.23 -6.91 11.23
C LYS A 125 13.70 -7.07 10.86
N GLU A 126 14.07 -8.13 10.16
CA GLU A 126 15.45 -8.36 9.69
C GLU A 126 15.95 -7.22 8.80
N LYS A 127 15.10 -6.69 7.90
CA LYS A 127 15.46 -5.56 7.03
C LYS A 127 15.61 -4.24 7.78
N VAL A 128 14.75 -3.98 8.76
CA VAL A 128 14.85 -2.80 9.62
C VAL A 128 16.11 -2.86 10.48
N GLU A 129 16.43 -4.03 11.06
CA GLU A 129 17.67 -4.19 11.83
C GLU A 129 18.91 -4.04 10.94
N LEU A 130 18.90 -4.57 9.71
CA LEU A 130 19.97 -4.34 8.75
C LEU A 130 20.16 -2.84 8.47
N ALA A 131 19.07 -2.08 8.28
CA ALA A 131 19.13 -0.64 8.05
C ALA A 131 19.77 0.13 9.21
N LYS A 132 19.40 -0.22 10.45
CA LYS A 132 20.02 0.35 11.65
C LYS A 132 21.52 0.06 11.74
N THR A 133 21.99 -1.13 11.31
CA THR A 133 23.43 -1.45 11.33
C THR A 133 24.27 -0.59 10.38
N ILE A 134 23.64 -0.01 9.35
CA ILE A 134 24.32 0.86 8.37
C ILE A 134 23.88 2.34 8.49
N ASN A 135 23.35 2.73 9.66
CA ASN A 135 22.91 4.09 9.97
C ASN A 135 21.82 4.68 9.04
N VAL A 136 21.01 3.84 8.40
CA VAL A 136 19.81 4.30 7.67
C VAL A 136 18.68 4.52 8.70
N PRO A 137 18.06 5.71 8.77
CA PRO A 137 16.93 5.94 9.65
C PRO A 137 15.74 5.12 9.15
N ALA A 138 15.39 4.09 9.91
CA ALA A 138 14.26 3.21 9.61
C ALA A 138 13.54 2.85 10.91
N GLU A 139 12.27 3.20 10.98
CA GLU A 139 11.44 2.86 12.12
C GLU A 139 10.93 1.41 12.06
N ALA A 140 10.64 0.85 13.24
CA ALA A 140 10.04 -0.47 13.32
C ALA A 140 8.56 -0.41 12.92
N VAL A 141 8.23 -1.00 11.77
CA VAL A 141 6.84 -1.07 11.31
C VAL A 141 6.03 -2.05 12.16
N THR A 142 4.99 -1.54 12.80
CA THR A 142 4.03 -2.28 13.61
C THR A 142 2.67 -2.22 12.94
N LEU A 143 2.17 -3.38 12.49
CA LEU A 143 0.93 -3.51 11.69
C LEU A 143 -0.30 -3.91 12.52
N ASP A 144 -0.24 -3.76 13.84
CA ASP A 144 -1.22 -4.28 14.80
C ASP A 144 -1.77 -3.20 15.75
N LYS A 145 -1.62 -1.91 15.41
CA LYS A 145 -2.15 -0.81 16.23
C LYS A 145 -3.67 -0.68 16.17
N GLY A 146 -4.32 -1.38 15.24
CA GLY A 146 -5.78 -1.44 15.12
C GLY A 146 -6.40 -0.12 14.68
N ARG A 147 -5.65 0.67 13.89
CA ARG A 147 -6.07 1.97 13.36
C ARG A 147 -7.32 1.85 12.50
N ASP A 148 -8.13 2.90 12.54
CA ASP A 148 -9.24 3.08 11.62
C ASP A 148 -8.71 3.63 10.30
N GLY A 149 -9.23 3.14 9.19
CA GLY A 149 -8.79 3.58 7.88
C GLY A 149 -9.87 3.51 6.81
N ILE A 150 -9.52 4.07 5.66
CA ILE A 150 -10.36 4.06 4.47
C ILE A 150 -9.53 3.63 3.27
N GLU A 151 -10.02 2.61 2.56
CA GLU A 151 -9.39 2.10 1.35
C GLU A 151 -10.19 2.52 0.13
N LEU A 152 -9.54 3.21 -0.81
CA LEU A 152 -10.06 3.45 -2.15
C LEU A 152 -9.36 2.50 -3.11
N THR A 153 -10.15 1.68 -3.80
CA THR A 153 -9.71 0.73 -4.80
C THR A 153 -10.15 1.17 -6.19
N GLN A 154 -9.23 1.16 -7.15
CA GLN A 154 -9.52 1.36 -8.57
C GLN A 154 -9.25 0.06 -9.35
N TYR A 155 -10.18 -0.29 -10.22
CA TYR A 155 -10.08 -1.41 -11.14
C TYR A 155 -9.83 -0.95 -12.56
N ASP A 156 -8.96 -1.67 -13.25
CA ASP A 156 -8.70 -1.52 -14.67
C ASP A 156 -8.61 -2.90 -15.33
N PHE A 157 -8.89 -2.96 -16.62
CA PHE A 157 -8.82 -4.18 -17.42
C PHE A 157 -7.56 -4.17 -18.26
N ILE A 158 -6.82 -5.28 -18.24
CA ILE A 158 -5.68 -5.47 -19.12
C ILE A 158 -6.22 -5.97 -20.46
N TYR A 159 -6.01 -5.19 -21.52
CA TYR A 159 -6.43 -5.57 -22.86
C TYR A 159 -5.29 -6.25 -23.61
N SER A 160 -5.67 -7.18 -24.48
CA SER A 160 -4.78 -7.78 -25.47
C SER A 160 -4.24 -6.71 -26.42
N ASN A 161 -2.94 -6.79 -26.73
CA ASN A 161 -2.27 -5.93 -27.73
C ASN A 161 -2.54 -6.39 -29.18
N ASP A 162 -3.36 -7.42 -29.38
CA ASP A 162 -3.70 -7.94 -30.70
C ASP A 162 -4.67 -6.96 -31.42
N PRO A 163 -4.27 -6.36 -32.57
CA PRO A 163 -5.03 -5.30 -33.23
C PRO A 163 -6.42 -5.75 -33.71
N ASP A 164 -6.63 -7.05 -33.95
CA ASP A 164 -7.90 -7.57 -34.49
C ASP A 164 -8.90 -7.99 -33.40
N GLN A 165 -8.46 -8.13 -32.14
CA GLN A 165 -9.30 -8.56 -31.02
C GLN A 165 -8.93 -7.86 -29.71
N ARG A 166 -9.58 -6.72 -29.44
CA ARG A 166 -9.52 -6.06 -28.12
C ARG A 166 -10.34 -6.87 -27.09
N ARG A 167 -9.74 -7.92 -26.56
CA ARG A 167 -10.29 -8.73 -25.46
C ARG A 167 -9.60 -8.36 -24.16
N ALA A 168 -10.35 -8.29 -23.07
CA ALA A 168 -9.78 -8.22 -21.73
C ALA A 168 -9.11 -9.57 -21.42
N ILE A 169 -7.81 -9.55 -21.17
CA ILE A 169 -6.98 -10.73 -20.87
C ILE A 169 -6.56 -10.78 -19.39
N GLY A 170 -6.94 -9.76 -18.61
CA GLY A 170 -6.52 -9.63 -17.23
C GLY A 170 -7.20 -8.46 -16.53
N SER A 171 -6.82 -8.28 -15.27
CA SER A 171 -7.27 -7.17 -14.44
C SER A 171 -6.10 -6.58 -13.67
N ARG A 172 -6.10 -5.26 -13.55
CA ARG A 172 -5.21 -4.51 -12.66
C ARG A 172 -6.07 -3.87 -11.59
N ARG A 173 -5.67 -4.05 -10.34
CA ARG A 173 -6.30 -3.41 -9.18
C ARG A 173 -5.25 -2.62 -8.43
N LYS A 174 -5.51 -1.35 -8.21
CA LYS A 174 -4.71 -0.50 -7.34
C LYS A 174 -5.57 -0.05 -6.17
N SER A 175 -5.08 -0.15 -4.96
CA SER A 175 -5.73 0.48 -3.82
C SER A 175 -4.75 1.33 -3.03
N LEU A 176 -5.26 2.44 -2.52
CA LEU A 176 -4.60 3.27 -1.52
C LEU A 176 -5.45 3.21 -0.27
N THR A 177 -4.82 2.84 0.84
CA THR A 177 -5.43 2.79 2.16
C THR A 177 -4.78 3.85 3.02
N LEU A 178 -5.61 4.72 3.60
CA LEU A 178 -5.19 5.75 4.53
C LEU A 178 -5.63 5.31 5.93
N PHE A 179 -4.68 5.15 6.85
CA PHE A 179 -4.95 4.86 8.25
C PHE A 179 -4.71 6.09 9.11
N PHE A 180 -5.57 6.29 10.10
CA PHE A 180 -5.57 7.48 10.93
C PHE A 180 -5.49 7.10 12.41
N ASP A 181 -4.70 7.87 13.15
CA ASP A 181 -4.70 7.89 14.60
C ASP A 181 -5.67 8.96 15.09
N ARG A 182 -6.35 8.68 16.20
CA ARG A 182 -7.21 9.65 16.88
C ARG A 182 -6.34 10.52 17.78
N THR A 183 -6.26 11.81 17.51
CA THR A 183 -5.45 12.73 18.33
C THR A 183 -6.21 13.27 19.54
N ASN A 184 -7.55 13.27 19.50
CA ASN A 184 -8.41 13.65 20.61
C ASN A 184 -9.37 12.53 20.99
N ASN A 185 -9.31 12.11 22.27
CA ASN A 185 -10.20 11.09 22.86
C ASN A 185 -11.34 11.70 23.69
N GLN A 186 -11.54 13.02 23.65
CA GLN A 186 -12.62 13.69 24.37
C GLN A 186 -13.93 13.58 23.58
N ALA A 187 -15.01 13.19 24.28
CA ALA A 187 -16.30 12.84 23.68
C ALA A 187 -17.02 14.00 22.96
N ASP A 188 -16.73 15.25 23.36
CA ASP A 188 -17.47 16.45 22.90
C ASP A 188 -16.73 17.28 21.84
N THR A 189 -15.51 16.88 21.45
CA THR A 189 -14.73 17.56 20.40
C THR A 189 -14.81 16.78 19.09
N ALA A 190 -14.93 17.48 17.96
CA ALA A 190 -14.80 16.89 16.64
C ALA A 190 -13.52 16.04 16.60
N GLN A 191 -13.66 14.74 16.30
CA GLN A 191 -12.51 13.84 16.27
C GLN A 191 -11.52 14.33 15.23
N GLN A 192 -10.35 14.75 15.70
CA GLN A 192 -9.26 15.09 14.83
C GLN A 192 -8.52 13.79 14.50
N LEU A 193 -8.57 13.43 13.22
CA LEU A 193 -7.90 12.27 12.66
C LEU A 193 -6.60 12.74 12.02
N GLN A 194 -5.48 12.15 12.43
CA GLN A 194 -4.17 12.42 11.85
C GLN A 194 -3.74 11.20 11.05
N LEU A 195 -3.35 11.41 9.78
CA LEU A 195 -2.84 10.34 8.94
C LEU A 195 -1.57 9.76 9.57
N SER A 196 -1.60 8.45 9.84
CA SER A 196 -0.56 7.77 10.60
C SER A 196 0.07 6.60 9.86
N MET A 197 -0.51 6.14 8.75
CA MET A 197 0.10 5.16 7.85
C MET A 197 -0.60 5.21 6.48
N VAL A 198 0.18 5.05 5.42
CA VAL A 198 -0.33 4.91 4.05
C VAL A 198 0.08 3.55 3.52
N VAL A 199 -0.89 2.81 2.99
CA VAL A 199 -0.65 1.50 2.37
C VAL A 199 -1.16 1.51 0.94
N THR A 200 -0.26 1.29 -0.01
CA THR A 200 -0.62 1.10 -1.42
C THR A 200 -0.53 -0.38 -1.77
N LYS A 201 -1.56 -0.94 -2.39
CA LYS A 201 -1.54 -2.31 -2.92
C LYS A 201 -1.80 -2.31 -4.41
N ILE A 202 -0.93 -2.94 -5.19
CA ILE A 202 -1.09 -3.13 -6.62
C ILE A 202 -1.15 -4.63 -6.90
N VAL A 203 -2.18 -5.06 -7.61
CA VAL A 203 -2.37 -6.45 -8.02
C VAL A 203 -2.62 -6.47 -9.52
N GLU A 204 -1.77 -7.18 -10.24
CA GLU A 204 -1.92 -7.44 -11.67
C GLU A 204 -2.12 -8.92 -11.90
N ASN A 205 -3.20 -9.28 -12.58
CA ASN A 205 -3.48 -10.65 -12.96
C ASN A 205 -3.66 -10.73 -14.46
N ASP A 206 -2.73 -11.39 -15.14
CA ASP A 206 -2.85 -11.83 -16.53
C ASP A 206 -3.41 -13.25 -16.55
N PHE A 207 -4.72 -13.37 -16.80
CA PHE A 207 -5.42 -14.65 -16.81
C PHE A 207 -4.98 -15.53 -17.97
N ARG A 208 -4.52 -14.94 -19.08
CA ARG A 208 -4.09 -15.70 -20.27
C ARG A 208 -2.74 -16.37 -20.02
N ARG A 209 -1.83 -15.69 -19.34
CA ARG A 209 -0.50 -16.22 -19.00
C ARG A 209 -0.47 -16.96 -17.66
N GLY A 210 -1.54 -16.87 -16.86
CA GLY A 210 -1.57 -17.40 -15.51
C GLY A 210 -0.57 -16.70 -14.59
N VAL A 211 -0.31 -15.41 -14.85
CA VAL A 211 0.65 -14.60 -14.09
C VAL A 211 -0.11 -13.69 -13.15
N SER A 212 0.25 -13.74 -11.88
CA SER A 212 -0.17 -12.81 -10.83
C SER A 212 1.06 -12.09 -10.31
N ASP A 213 0.99 -10.77 -10.24
CA ASP A 213 2.01 -9.93 -9.65
C ASP A 213 1.37 -9.06 -8.58
N THR A 214 1.93 -9.04 -7.38
CA THR A 214 1.38 -8.30 -6.25
C THR A 214 2.46 -7.51 -5.55
N GLU A 215 2.20 -6.22 -5.40
CA GLU A 215 3.06 -5.26 -4.73
C GLU A 215 2.29 -4.60 -3.59
N LEU A 216 2.97 -4.42 -2.45
CA LEU A 216 2.46 -3.70 -1.29
C LEU A 216 3.52 -2.72 -0.82
N ILE A 217 3.15 -1.46 -0.75
CA ILE A 217 4.02 -0.38 -0.30
C ILE A 217 3.40 0.15 0.99
N ILE A 218 4.19 0.19 2.05
CA ILE A 218 3.78 0.67 3.37
C ILE A 218 4.69 1.83 3.73
N ASP A 219 4.09 3.00 3.87
CA ASP A 219 4.70 4.16 4.50
C ASP A 219 4.15 4.24 5.93
N PRO A 220 4.97 3.91 6.96
CA PRO A 220 4.50 3.77 8.32
C PRO A 220 4.37 5.10 9.08
N ALA A 221 4.89 6.20 8.53
CA ALA A 221 5.01 7.49 9.19
C ALA A 221 4.90 8.67 8.20
N PRO A 222 3.81 8.78 7.42
CA PRO A 222 3.71 9.72 6.29
C PRO A 222 3.74 11.20 6.68
N LEU A 223 3.49 11.54 7.95
CA LEU A 223 3.43 12.92 8.46
C LEU A 223 4.24 13.11 9.75
N ASP A 224 5.21 12.23 10.08
CA ASP A 224 5.98 12.41 11.33
C ASP A 224 6.88 13.66 11.23
N PRO A 225 6.70 14.66 12.11
CA PRO A 225 7.52 15.87 12.11
C PRO A 225 8.95 15.66 12.64
N LYS A 226 9.28 14.46 13.16
CA LYS A 226 10.62 14.13 13.68
C LYS A 226 11.59 13.66 12.61
N ASP A 227 11.08 13.22 11.47
CA ASP A 227 11.93 12.89 10.34
C ASP A 227 12.24 14.17 9.59
N ASP A 228 13.52 14.49 9.43
CA ASP A 228 14.01 15.48 8.48
C ASP A 228 13.71 15.00 7.05
N ILE A 229 12.43 14.88 6.66
CA ILE A 229 11.91 14.58 5.32
C ILE A 229 12.41 13.24 4.72
N GLN A 230 13.14 12.39 5.45
CA GLN A 230 13.71 11.16 4.86
C GLN A 230 12.69 10.02 4.81
N MET A 231 12.19 9.71 3.62
CA MET A 231 11.23 8.62 3.38
C MET A 231 11.94 7.25 3.24
N SER A 232 12.90 7.00 4.13
CA SER A 232 13.81 5.84 4.08
C SER A 232 13.19 4.57 4.64
N ASP A 233 12.16 4.70 5.45
CA ASP A 233 11.46 3.64 6.17
C ASP A 233 10.32 2.98 5.37
N ILE A 234 10.04 3.47 4.16
CA ILE A 234 9.04 2.89 3.25
C ILE A 234 9.40 1.42 2.94
N LEU A 235 8.47 0.52 3.25
CA LEU A 235 8.57 -0.91 2.95
C LEU A 235 7.89 -1.24 1.63
N ILE A 236 8.53 -2.07 0.82
CA ILE A 236 8.00 -2.58 -0.44
C ILE A 236 8.06 -4.11 -0.39
N LEU A 237 6.90 -4.76 -0.45
CA LEU A 237 6.76 -6.19 -0.58
C LEU A 237 6.36 -6.52 -2.02
N HIS A 238 7.11 -7.41 -2.65
CA HIS A 238 6.83 -7.86 -4.01
C HIS A 238 6.71 -9.37 -4.05
N ARG A 239 5.66 -9.86 -4.71
CA ARG A 239 5.45 -11.29 -4.95
C ARG A 239 4.95 -11.55 -6.36
N TYR A 240 5.81 -12.21 -7.12
CA TYR A 240 5.48 -12.74 -8.44
C TYR A 240 5.00 -14.20 -8.34
N ASN A 241 3.74 -14.44 -8.69
CA ASN A 241 3.06 -15.75 -8.60
C ASN A 241 3.19 -16.36 -7.19
N GLN A 242 3.53 -17.65 -7.12
CA GLN A 242 3.72 -18.38 -5.88
C GLN A 242 5.16 -18.31 -5.34
N LYS A 243 6.04 -17.48 -5.93
CA LYS A 243 7.42 -17.33 -5.47
C LYS A 243 7.46 -16.75 -4.03
N PRO A 244 8.58 -16.93 -3.31
CA PRO A 244 8.79 -16.26 -2.03
C PRO A 244 8.65 -14.74 -2.18
N THR A 245 8.03 -14.13 -1.18
CA THR A 245 7.91 -12.66 -1.11
C THR A 245 9.28 -12.04 -0.91
N ASN A 246 9.57 -10.99 -1.67
CA ASN A 246 10.73 -10.14 -1.45
C ASN A 246 10.32 -8.93 -0.62
N VAL A 247 11.07 -8.64 0.44
CA VAL A 247 10.87 -7.46 1.30
C VAL A 247 12.04 -6.50 1.07
N ILE A 248 11.71 -5.29 0.65
CA ILE A 248 12.65 -4.22 0.34
C ILE A 248 12.32 -3.04 1.26
N LEU A 249 13.35 -2.38 1.77
CA LEU A 249 13.25 -1.12 2.48
C LEU A 249 13.84 -0.04 1.58
N LEU A 250 13.11 1.05 1.33
CA LEU A 250 13.49 2.04 0.33
C LEU A 250 14.84 2.69 0.64
N GLY A 251 15.14 2.98 1.91
CA GLY A 251 16.43 3.51 2.35
C GLY A 251 17.63 2.59 2.07
N LEU A 252 17.40 1.30 1.82
CA LEU A 252 18.44 0.33 1.43
C LEU A 252 18.64 0.20 -0.09
N MET A 253 17.86 0.93 -0.88
CA MET A 253 18.04 0.94 -2.34
C MET A 253 19.10 1.98 -2.72
N HIS A 254 19.88 1.70 -3.75
CA HIS A 254 20.87 2.65 -4.26
C HIS A 254 20.22 3.93 -4.80
N ASN A 255 20.89 5.07 -4.59
CA ASN A 255 20.61 6.30 -5.31
C ASN A 255 21.90 6.92 -5.85
N THR A 256 22.44 6.30 -6.88
CA THR A 256 23.67 6.75 -7.55
C THR A 256 23.36 7.19 -8.98
N SER A 257 24.28 7.90 -9.64
CA SER A 257 24.12 8.33 -11.04
C SER A 257 23.85 7.18 -12.02
N THR A 258 24.34 5.98 -11.72
CA THR A 258 24.14 4.79 -12.56
C THR A 258 22.92 3.97 -12.17
N ASN A 259 22.50 4.05 -10.90
CA ASN A 259 21.36 3.32 -10.35
C ASN A 259 20.56 4.24 -9.41
N PRO A 260 19.75 5.16 -9.93
CA PRO A 260 19.00 6.14 -9.13
C PRO A 260 17.65 5.59 -8.66
N HIS A 261 17.63 4.38 -8.07
CA HIS A 261 16.39 3.65 -7.83
C HIS A 261 15.44 4.34 -6.85
N ARG A 262 15.95 4.97 -5.78
CA ARG A 262 15.10 5.72 -4.84
C ARG A 262 14.43 6.92 -5.52
N LEU A 263 15.20 7.66 -6.32
CA LEU A 263 14.69 8.81 -7.05
C LEU A 263 13.66 8.39 -8.12
N GLU A 264 13.94 7.33 -8.89
CA GLU A 264 13.00 6.78 -9.88
C GLU A 264 11.69 6.33 -9.21
N PHE A 265 11.77 5.62 -8.09
CA PHE A 265 10.60 5.21 -7.32
C PHE A 265 9.75 6.42 -6.90
N LYS A 266 10.36 7.45 -6.29
CA LYS A 266 9.67 8.64 -5.81
C LYS A 266 9.08 9.46 -6.97
N GLN A 267 9.89 9.79 -7.97
CA GLN A 267 9.55 10.70 -9.06
C GLN A 267 8.64 10.05 -10.11
N GLU A 268 9.01 8.88 -10.62
CA GLU A 268 8.33 8.29 -11.78
C GLU A 268 7.06 7.55 -11.42
N PHE A 269 6.97 7.09 -10.17
CA PHE A 269 5.87 6.27 -9.71
C PHE A 269 5.11 6.89 -8.53
N TYR A 270 5.75 7.11 -7.38
CA TYR A 270 5.03 7.31 -6.12
C TYR A 270 4.30 8.66 -6.04
N VAL A 271 4.95 9.76 -6.42
CA VAL A 271 4.30 11.10 -6.52
C VAL A 271 3.07 11.04 -7.43
N LYS A 272 3.20 10.46 -8.62
CA LYS A 272 2.10 10.35 -9.59
C LYS A 272 0.95 9.48 -9.06
N LEU A 273 1.28 8.42 -8.32
CA LEU A 273 0.30 7.55 -7.70
C LEU A 273 -0.50 8.30 -6.64
N LEU A 274 0.17 9.01 -5.74
CA LEU A 274 -0.48 9.77 -4.66
C LEU A 274 -1.35 10.89 -5.23
N ASP A 275 -0.87 11.65 -6.21
CA ASP A 275 -1.67 12.68 -6.87
C ASP A 275 -2.91 12.12 -7.57
N HIS A 276 -2.78 10.96 -8.23
CA HIS A 276 -3.91 10.30 -8.87
C HIS A 276 -4.97 9.88 -7.83
N PHE A 277 -4.55 9.22 -6.75
CA PHE A 277 -5.47 8.81 -5.70
C PHE A 277 -6.06 10.00 -4.94
N PHE A 278 -5.30 11.08 -4.70
CA PHE A 278 -5.83 12.30 -4.12
C PHE A 278 -6.99 12.86 -4.96
N ARG A 279 -6.85 12.90 -6.29
CA ARG A 279 -7.95 13.31 -7.18
C ARG A 279 -9.18 12.40 -7.05
N LEU A 280 -8.98 11.08 -6.94
CA LEU A 280 -10.08 10.13 -6.76
C LEU A 280 -10.78 10.32 -5.41
N TYR A 281 -10.03 10.43 -4.31
CA TYR A 281 -10.60 10.71 -3.00
C TYR A 281 -11.34 12.04 -2.98
N ARG A 282 -10.79 13.09 -3.61
CA ARG A 282 -11.46 14.39 -3.71
C ARG A 282 -12.77 14.28 -4.48
N LEU A 283 -12.85 13.46 -5.53
CA LEU A 283 -14.11 13.23 -6.24
C LEU A 283 -15.13 12.54 -5.33
N VAL A 284 -14.73 11.50 -4.60
CA VAL A 284 -15.59 10.83 -3.62
C VAL A 284 -16.07 11.82 -2.55
N ALA A 285 -15.17 12.60 -1.97
CA ALA A 285 -15.48 13.64 -0.99
C ALA A 285 -16.52 14.65 -1.52
N ASN A 286 -16.34 15.12 -2.75
CA ASN A 286 -17.28 16.06 -3.37
C ASN A 286 -18.65 15.42 -3.67
N TYR A 287 -18.70 14.12 -3.96
CA TYR A 287 -19.99 13.42 -4.11
C TYR A 287 -20.68 13.28 -2.76
N ALA A 288 -19.95 12.85 -1.72
CA ALA A 288 -20.48 12.71 -0.37
C ALA A 288 -21.00 14.05 0.20
N SER A 289 -20.29 15.16 -0.03
CA SER A 289 -20.70 16.48 0.48
C SER A 289 -21.88 17.11 -0.27
N LYS A 290 -22.17 16.68 -1.51
CA LYS A 290 -23.27 17.23 -2.32
C LYS A 290 -24.59 16.52 -2.07
N ASP A 291 -24.53 15.24 -1.75
CA ASP A 291 -25.70 14.40 -1.46
C ASP A 291 -26.09 14.42 0.02
N ASP A 292 -25.78 15.53 0.69
CA ASP A 292 -26.08 15.71 2.11
C ASP A 292 -27.55 15.33 2.39
N ASN A 293 -27.76 14.74 3.57
CA ASN A 293 -28.91 13.90 3.91
C ASN A 293 -30.30 14.52 3.70
N ASP A 294 -30.40 15.83 3.48
CA ASP A 294 -31.63 16.57 3.21
C ASP A 294 -32.50 15.90 2.13
N TYR A 295 -31.90 15.42 1.02
CA TYR A 295 -32.67 14.76 -0.03
C TYR A 295 -33.19 13.39 0.39
N ASN A 296 -32.43 12.63 1.18
CA ASN A 296 -32.86 11.33 1.68
C ASN A 296 -33.98 11.49 2.71
N GLU A 297 -33.84 12.46 3.62
CA GLU A 297 -34.87 12.80 4.61
C GLU A 297 -36.16 13.24 3.92
N GLU A 298 -36.07 14.05 2.85
CA GLU A 298 -37.24 14.45 2.06
C GLU A 298 -37.90 13.25 1.36
N VAL A 299 -37.12 12.30 0.84
CA VAL A 299 -37.66 11.07 0.22
C VAL A 299 -38.29 10.17 1.26
N LEU A 300 -37.67 10.00 2.43
CA LEU A 300 -38.23 9.23 3.56
C LEU A 300 -39.53 9.84 4.05
N GLN A 301 -39.59 11.16 4.25
CA GLN A 301 -40.83 11.85 4.60
C GLN A 301 -41.94 11.62 3.56
N LYS A 302 -41.60 11.66 2.26
CA LYS A 302 -42.58 11.40 1.19
C LYS A 302 -43.09 9.95 1.23
N LEU A 303 -42.21 8.98 1.51
CA LEU A 303 -42.59 7.57 1.62
C LEU A 303 -43.45 7.32 2.87
N GLU A 304 -43.08 7.88 4.02
CA GLU A 304 -43.88 7.79 5.26
C GLU A 304 -45.26 8.44 5.08
N GLN A 305 -45.33 9.62 4.47
CA GLN A 305 -46.60 10.29 4.15
C GLN A 305 -47.47 9.44 3.21
N SER A 306 -46.87 8.68 2.29
CA SER A 306 -47.62 7.79 1.38
C SER A 306 -48.21 6.56 2.08
N MET A 307 -47.68 6.19 3.24
CA MET A 307 -48.09 5.05 4.05
C MET A 307 -48.99 5.47 5.24
N SER A 308 -49.24 6.77 5.42
CA SER A 308 -50.17 7.31 6.41
C SER A 308 -51.60 7.23 5.88
N TYR A 309 -52.39 6.27 6.39
CA TYR A 309 -53.82 6.12 6.14
C TYR A 309 -54.64 6.35 7.41
#